data_AF-I0URG8-F1
#
_entry.id   AF-I0URG8-F1
#
_cell.length_a   1.000
_cell.length_b   1.000
_cell.length_c   1.000
_cell.angle_alpha   90.00
_cell.angle_beta   90.00
_cell.angle_gamma   90.00
#
_symmetry.space_group_name_H-M   'P 1'
#
loop_
_entity.id
_entity.type
_entity.pdbx_description
1 polymer ?
#
loop_
_entity_poly.entity_id
_entity_poly.type
_entity_poly.pdbx_seq_one_letter_code
_entity_poly.pdbx_strand_id
1 'polypeptide(L)'
;MLQKMVTEAVIHDFYGLQKLAGEKTIYGCALVTDSDFGSVFMSMNTVREAGDPTSYDWDIYSWEYTNGQLNNSKLPGVSKELWRLLDRSGDSLQDTVLPVFVQALKHLQQDVARTGCDTDTICFFITITDDDNAENIENMTARDINSGRTLNAFLTRP
;
A
#
# COMPACT_ATOMS: atom_id res chain seq x y z
N MET A 1 19.08 -1.36 -6.37
CA MET A 1 18.30 -1.34 -7.63
C MET A 1 16.81 -1.56 -7.34
N LEU A 2 16.43 -2.63 -6.64
CA LEU A 2 15.03 -2.91 -6.26
C LEU A 2 14.35 -1.76 -5.52
N GLN A 3 14.99 -1.19 -4.48
CA GLN A 3 14.41 -0.07 -3.71
C GLN A 3 13.95 1.10 -4.59
N LYS A 4 14.79 1.53 -5.53
CA LYS A 4 14.49 2.64 -6.43
C LYS A 4 13.30 2.30 -7.33
N MET A 5 13.33 1.11 -7.94
CA MET A 5 12.28 0.62 -8.82
C MET A 5 10.91 0.55 -8.10
N VAL A 6 10.88 -0.03 -6.90
CA VAL A 6 9.66 -0.11 -6.08
C VAL A 6 9.17 1.29 -5.72
N THR A 7 10.06 2.16 -5.23
CA THR A 7 9.67 3.53 -4.82
C THR A 7 9.08 4.31 -6.00
N GLU A 8 9.71 4.26 -7.17
CA GLU A 8 9.22 4.94 -8.38
C GLU A 8 7.88 4.38 -8.87
N ALA A 9 7.67 3.06 -8.76
CA ALA A 9 6.41 2.42 -9.14
C ALA A 9 5.28 2.76 -8.17
N VAL A 10 5.54 2.69 -6.86
CA VAL A 10 4.60 3.03 -5.80
C VAL A 10 4.13 4.49 -5.93
N ILE A 11 5.07 5.43 -6.08
CA ILE A 11 4.72 6.85 -6.24
C ILE A 11 3.90 7.08 -7.50
N HIS A 12 4.33 6.50 -8.63
CA HIS A 12 3.63 6.65 -9.90
C HIS A 12 2.19 6.11 -9.84
N ASP A 13 2.02 4.89 -9.31
CA ASP A 13 0.72 4.23 -9.30
C ASP A 13 -0.22 4.87 -8.27
N PHE A 14 0.30 5.32 -7.11
CA PHE A 14 -0.50 6.09 -6.15
C PHE A 14 -1.11 7.34 -6.80
N TYR A 15 -0.32 8.16 -7.48
CA TYR A 15 -0.86 9.36 -8.14
C TYR A 15 -1.78 9.04 -9.32
N GLY A 16 -1.55 7.92 -10.00
CA GLY A 16 -2.49 7.39 -10.99
C GLY A 16 -3.85 7.07 -10.38
N LEU A 17 -3.88 6.36 -9.26
CA LEU A 17 -5.09 6.01 -8.53
C LEU A 17 -5.75 7.22 -7.88
N GLN A 18 -4.97 8.16 -7.32
CA GLN A 18 -5.50 9.42 -6.81
C GLN A 18 -6.24 10.20 -7.89
N LYS A 19 -5.70 10.23 -9.12
CA LYS A 19 -6.39 10.86 -10.26
C LYS A 19 -7.69 10.15 -10.63
N LEU A 20 -7.75 8.81 -10.50
CA LEU A 20 -9.00 8.05 -10.71
C LEU A 20 -10.02 8.31 -9.59
N ALA A 21 -9.57 8.45 -8.35
CA ALA A 21 -10.41 8.79 -7.21
C ALA A 21 -11.01 10.21 -7.30
N GLY A 22 -10.36 11.10 -8.06
CA GLY A 22 -10.84 12.46 -8.30
C GLY A 22 -10.83 13.30 -7.02
N GLU A 23 -11.98 13.85 -6.65
CA GLU A 23 -12.14 14.69 -5.44
C GLU A 23 -12.40 13.88 -4.17
N LYS A 24 -12.56 12.56 -4.26
CA LYS A 24 -12.82 11.71 -3.09
C LYS A 24 -11.60 11.70 -2.15
N THR A 25 -11.86 11.76 -0.84
CA THR A 25 -10.81 11.67 0.18
C THR A 25 -10.32 10.24 0.32
N ILE A 26 -9.05 9.98 0.00
CA ILE A 26 -8.40 8.69 0.24
C ILE A 26 -8.16 8.54 1.75
N TYR A 27 -8.45 7.36 2.31
CA TYR A 27 -8.11 7.05 3.71
C TYR A 27 -7.20 5.82 3.86
N GLY A 28 -7.13 4.96 2.83
CA GLY A 28 -6.34 3.73 2.87
C GLY A 28 -5.56 3.55 1.58
N CYS A 29 -4.31 3.12 1.71
CA CYS A 29 -3.44 2.71 0.62
C CYS A 29 -2.60 1.51 1.07
N ALA A 30 -2.79 0.36 0.43
CA ALA A 30 -2.14 -0.89 0.77
C ALA A 30 -1.28 -1.38 -0.38
N LEU A 31 -0.07 -1.85 -0.08
CA LEU A 31 0.62 -2.79 -0.96
C LEU A 31 0.19 -4.20 -0.57
N VAL A 32 -0.37 -4.91 -1.53
CA VAL A 32 -0.86 -6.28 -1.36
C VAL A 32 0.10 -7.22 -2.05
N THR A 33 0.49 -8.29 -1.34
CA THR A 33 1.47 -9.27 -1.81
C THR A 33 1.02 -10.70 -1.49
N ASP A 34 1.66 -11.69 -2.10
CA ASP A 34 1.52 -13.10 -1.74
C ASP A 34 2.47 -13.47 -0.59
N SER A 35 2.29 -14.66 0.01
CA SER A 35 3.09 -15.12 1.16
C SER A 35 4.59 -15.21 0.89
N ASP A 36 4.99 -15.37 -0.38
CA ASP A 36 6.38 -15.48 -0.79
C ASP A 36 7.01 -14.13 -1.19
N PHE A 37 6.23 -13.05 -1.14
CA PHE A 37 6.63 -11.70 -1.60
C PHE A 37 7.10 -11.69 -3.07
N GLY A 38 6.54 -12.59 -3.88
CA GLY A 38 6.86 -12.78 -5.30
C GLY A 38 6.09 -11.85 -6.24
N SER A 39 5.03 -11.22 -5.75
CA SER A 39 4.22 -10.27 -6.51
C SER A 39 3.76 -9.10 -5.64
N VAL A 40 3.40 -7.98 -6.28
CA VAL A 40 2.83 -6.84 -5.56
C VAL A 40 1.81 -6.10 -6.44
N PHE A 41 0.74 -5.64 -5.81
CA PHE A 41 -0.19 -4.69 -6.38
C PHE A 41 -0.58 -3.64 -5.33
N MET A 42 -1.17 -2.54 -5.77
CA MET A 42 -1.64 -1.47 -4.89
C MET A 42 -3.16 -1.44 -4.89
N SER A 43 -3.72 -1.37 -3.70
CA SER A 43 -5.14 -1.14 -3.46
C SER A 43 -5.32 0.16 -2.68
N MET A 44 -6.35 0.93 -3.00
CA MET A 44 -6.71 2.18 -2.35
C MET A 44 -8.22 2.25 -2.13
N ASN A 45 -8.61 2.96 -1.08
CA ASN A 45 -10.02 3.24 -0.84
C ASN A 45 -10.25 4.66 -0.35
N THR A 46 -11.49 5.11 -0.53
CA THR A 46 -11.92 6.48 -0.26
C THR A 46 -13.09 6.52 0.69
N VAL A 47 -13.22 7.62 1.42
CA VAL A 47 -14.30 7.85 2.37
C VAL A 47 -15.63 7.85 1.61
N ARG A 48 -16.58 7.02 2.05
CA ARG A 48 -17.90 6.92 1.40
C ARG A 48 -18.75 8.16 1.65
N GLU A 49 -18.70 8.72 2.86
CA GLU A 49 -19.41 9.94 3.26
C GLU A 49 -18.48 10.92 3.98
N ALA A 50 -18.33 12.13 3.45
CA ALA A 50 -17.43 13.13 4.01
C ALA A 50 -17.81 13.51 5.45
N GLY A 51 -16.88 13.33 6.39
CA GLY A 51 -17.05 13.73 7.80
C GLY A 51 -17.39 12.59 8.77
N ASP A 52 -17.50 11.33 8.31
CA ASP A 52 -17.75 10.18 9.17
C ASP A 52 -16.54 9.23 9.25
N PRO A 53 -15.78 9.22 10.37
CA PRO A 53 -14.68 8.28 10.59
C PRO A 53 -15.11 6.81 10.72
N THR A 54 -16.41 6.52 10.91
CA THR A 54 -16.94 5.15 10.95
C THR A 54 -17.18 4.58 9.55
N SER A 55 -16.99 5.38 8.51
CA SER A 55 -17.14 4.94 7.11
C SER A 55 -15.90 4.21 6.57
N TYR A 56 -14.85 3.98 7.38
CA TYR A 56 -13.67 3.25 6.95
C TYR A 56 -13.98 1.75 6.87
N ASP A 57 -13.71 1.18 5.70
CA ASP A 57 -13.92 -0.21 5.37
C ASP A 57 -12.54 -0.84 5.15
N TRP A 58 -11.97 -1.44 6.19
CA TRP A 58 -10.61 -1.95 6.16
C TRP A 58 -10.46 -3.30 5.46
N ASP A 59 -11.55 -3.86 4.91
CA ASP A 59 -11.52 -5.07 4.10
C ASP A 59 -10.92 -4.76 2.73
N ILE A 60 -9.62 -5.09 2.55
CA ILE A 60 -8.89 -4.83 1.30
C ILE A 60 -9.53 -5.48 0.07
N TYR A 61 -10.33 -6.53 0.24
CA TYR A 61 -11.02 -7.21 -0.86
C TYR A 61 -12.25 -6.43 -1.35
N SER A 62 -12.75 -5.48 -0.57
CA SER A 62 -13.88 -4.61 -0.92
C SER A 62 -13.44 -3.27 -1.56
N TRP A 63 -12.13 -3.00 -1.60
CA TRP A 63 -11.58 -1.70 -1.99
C TRP A 63 -11.78 -1.40 -3.48
N GLU A 64 -12.18 -0.15 -3.78
CA GLU A 64 -12.64 0.28 -5.10
C GLU A 64 -11.51 0.49 -6.12
N TYR A 65 -10.32 0.91 -5.65
CA TYR A 65 -9.25 1.38 -6.50
C TYR A 65 -8.06 0.44 -6.47
N THR A 66 -7.66 -0.12 -7.62
CA THR A 66 -6.48 -0.97 -7.73
C THR A 66 -5.63 -0.56 -8.92
N ASN A 67 -4.30 -0.71 -8.83
CA ASN A 67 -3.40 -0.33 -9.94
C ASN A 67 -3.70 -1.09 -11.23
N GLY A 68 -4.44 -2.21 -11.20
CA GLY A 68 -4.95 -2.90 -12.38
C GLY A 68 -5.90 -2.05 -13.25
N GLN A 69 -6.49 -0.99 -12.70
CA GLN A 69 -7.31 -0.02 -13.44
C GLN A 69 -6.47 1.03 -14.20
N LEU A 70 -5.16 1.09 -13.96
CA LEU A 70 -4.27 2.04 -14.63
C LEU A 70 -3.66 1.43 -15.89
N ASN A 71 -3.86 2.09 -17.04
CA ASN A 71 -3.28 1.66 -18.31
C ASN A 71 -1.75 1.74 -18.36
N ASN A 72 -1.13 2.47 -17.43
CA ASN A 72 0.31 2.72 -17.36
C ASN A 72 0.92 2.33 -15.99
N SER A 73 0.27 1.44 -15.24
CA SER A 73 0.80 0.95 -13.96
C SER A 73 2.23 0.41 -14.10
N LYS A 74 3.07 0.74 -13.11
CA LYS A 74 4.47 0.30 -13.05
C LYS A 74 4.67 -0.92 -12.15
N LEU A 75 3.75 -1.20 -11.23
CA LEU A 75 3.82 -2.34 -10.32
C LEU A 75 3.88 -3.72 -11.01
N PRO A 76 3.23 -3.97 -12.18
CA PRO A 76 3.44 -5.22 -12.92
C PRO A 76 4.92 -5.47 -13.29
N GLY A 77 5.68 -4.41 -13.56
CA GLY A 77 7.12 -4.49 -13.78
C GLY A 77 7.88 -4.91 -12.51
N VAL A 78 7.45 -4.40 -11.35
CA VAL A 78 8.00 -4.79 -10.04
C VAL A 78 7.71 -6.27 -9.77
N SER A 79 6.47 -6.71 -9.93
CA SER A 79 6.08 -8.12 -9.75
C SER A 79 6.91 -9.06 -10.64
N LYS A 80 7.21 -8.66 -11.87
CA LYS A 80 8.08 -9.44 -12.75
C LYS A 80 9.50 -9.61 -12.19
N GLU A 81 10.07 -8.56 -11.60
CA GLU A 81 11.41 -8.64 -11.00
C GLU A 81 11.40 -9.41 -9.67
N LEU A 82 10.38 -9.21 -8.85
CA LEU A 82 10.18 -9.98 -7.61
C LEU A 82 10.05 -11.47 -7.91
N TRP A 83 9.23 -11.86 -8.88
CA TRP A 83 9.13 -13.25 -9.31
C TRP A 83 10.47 -13.82 -9.78
N ARG A 84 11.27 -13.03 -10.50
CA ARG A 84 12.61 -13.45 -10.94
C ARG A 84 13.62 -13.55 -9.79
N LEU A 85 13.43 -12.81 -8.70
CA LEU A 85 14.20 -12.95 -7.47
C LEU A 85 13.77 -14.20 -6.72
N LEU A 86 12.46 -14.46 -6.62
CA LEU A 86 11.88 -15.62 -5.95
C LEU A 86 12.34 -16.91 -6.62
N ASP A 87 12.22 -17.00 -7.96
CA ASP A 87 12.68 -18.15 -8.76
C ASP A 87 14.18 -18.46 -8.58
N ARG A 88 15.01 -17.41 -8.36
CA ARG A 88 16.45 -17.58 -8.08
C ARG A 88 16.75 -17.96 -6.64
N SER A 89 15.95 -17.45 -5.70
CA SER A 89 16.14 -17.67 -4.27
C SER A 89 15.70 -19.07 -3.87
N GLY A 90 14.56 -19.53 -4.41
CA GLY A 90 13.91 -20.78 -4.02
C GLY A 90 13.18 -20.72 -2.67
N ASP A 91 13.20 -19.56 -2.01
CA ASP A 91 12.62 -19.30 -0.68
C ASP A 91 11.87 -17.96 -0.70
N SER A 92 10.94 -17.78 0.25
CA SER A 92 10.20 -16.52 0.44
C SER A 92 11.14 -15.31 0.49
N LEU A 93 10.73 -14.23 -0.16
CA LEU A 93 11.49 -12.98 -0.20
C LEU A 93 11.17 -12.02 0.95
N GLN A 94 10.29 -12.41 1.88
CA GLN A 94 9.76 -11.54 2.94
C GLN A 94 10.84 -10.69 3.62
N ASP A 95 11.89 -11.29 4.16
CA ASP A 95 12.95 -10.59 4.90
C ASP A 95 13.70 -9.56 4.06
N THR A 96 13.72 -9.75 2.74
CA THR A 96 14.42 -8.87 1.80
C THR A 96 13.52 -7.81 1.18
N VAL A 97 12.24 -8.11 0.97
CA VAL A 97 11.29 -7.28 0.22
C VAL A 97 10.40 -6.46 1.15
N LEU A 98 10.01 -6.98 2.31
CA LEU A 98 9.18 -6.25 3.27
C LEU A 98 9.80 -4.90 3.67
N PRO A 99 11.11 -4.81 4.03
CA PRO A 99 11.73 -3.52 4.33
C PRO A 99 11.74 -2.56 3.12
N VAL A 100 11.81 -3.10 1.90
CA VAL A 100 11.80 -2.31 0.67
C VAL A 100 10.44 -1.67 0.44
N PHE A 101 9.36 -2.42 0.65
CA PHE A 101 7.98 -1.93 0.57
C PHE A 101 7.70 -0.87 1.63
N VAL A 102 8.12 -1.13 2.88
CA VAL A 102 7.99 -0.16 3.98
C VAL A 102 8.70 1.16 3.63
N GLN A 103 9.93 1.08 3.15
CA GLN A 103 10.69 2.28 2.77
C GLN A 103 10.06 3.01 1.57
N ALA A 104 9.48 2.27 0.61
CA ALA A 104 8.78 2.86 -0.52
C ALA A 104 7.51 3.61 -0.09
N LEU A 105 6.72 3.05 0.83
CA LEU A 105 5.54 3.71 1.39
C LEU A 105 5.91 4.91 2.28
N LYS A 106 7.00 4.84 3.05
CA LYS A 106 7.55 6.02 3.77
C LYS A 106 7.93 7.14 2.82
N HIS A 107 8.59 6.83 1.70
CA HIS A 107 8.89 7.83 0.68
C HIS A 107 7.64 8.41 0.03
N LEU A 108 6.64 7.57 -0.26
CA LEU A 108 5.36 8.02 -0.78
C LEU A 108 4.67 8.97 0.20
N GLN A 109 4.58 8.60 1.49
CA GLN A 109 3.99 9.46 2.52
C GLN A 109 4.68 10.82 2.58
N GLN A 110 6.02 10.86 2.57
CA GLN A 110 6.78 12.10 2.51
C GLN A 110 6.53 12.91 1.22
N ASP A 111 6.37 12.23 0.09
CA ASP A 111 6.08 12.88 -1.19
C ASP A 111 4.68 13.52 -1.18
N VAL A 112 3.68 12.81 -0.67
CA VAL A 112 2.32 13.32 -0.46
C VAL A 112 2.34 14.54 0.46
N ALA A 113 3.07 14.51 1.58
CA ALA A 113 3.21 15.66 2.47
C ALA A 113 3.76 16.90 1.76
N ARG A 114 4.71 16.74 0.82
CA ARG A 114 5.28 17.86 0.05
C ARG A 114 4.29 18.51 -0.91
N THR A 115 3.21 17.82 -1.27
CA THR A 115 2.13 18.40 -2.08
C THR A 115 1.17 19.28 -1.27
N GLY A 116 1.34 19.34 0.06
CA GLY A 116 0.46 20.07 0.97
C GLY A 116 -0.76 19.27 1.45
N CYS A 117 -0.87 18.00 1.05
CA CYS A 117 -1.87 17.09 1.59
C CYS A 117 -1.55 16.71 3.03
N ASP A 118 -2.58 16.67 3.87
CA ASP A 118 -2.48 16.15 5.23
C ASP A 118 -2.30 14.63 5.20
N THR A 119 -1.07 14.17 5.48
CA THR A 119 -0.75 12.74 5.47
C THR A 119 -1.39 11.97 6.61
N ASP A 120 -1.87 12.64 7.66
CA ASP A 120 -2.63 11.99 8.74
C ASP A 120 -4.00 11.53 8.28
N THR A 121 -4.39 11.80 7.02
CA THR A 121 -5.65 11.33 6.41
C THR A 121 -5.54 9.94 5.79
N ILE A 122 -4.35 9.48 5.40
CA ILE A 122 -4.15 8.19 4.70
C ILE A 122 -3.37 7.24 5.60
N CYS A 123 -3.88 6.01 5.80
CA CYS A 123 -3.11 4.92 6.38
C CYS A 123 -2.45 4.10 5.26
N PHE A 124 -1.12 4.06 5.28
CA PHE A 124 -0.29 3.25 4.40
C PHE A 124 0.13 1.95 5.09
N PHE A 125 -0.10 0.79 4.49
CA PHE A 125 0.32 -0.48 5.09
C PHE A 125 0.61 -1.55 4.04
N ILE A 126 1.11 -2.69 4.49
CA ILE A 126 1.37 -3.87 3.66
C ILE A 126 0.51 -5.00 4.18
N THR A 127 -0.10 -5.75 3.28
CA THR A 127 -0.91 -6.92 3.61
C THR A 127 -0.56 -8.10 2.72
N ILE A 128 -0.70 -9.30 3.26
CA ILE A 128 -0.41 -10.56 2.60
C ILE A 128 -1.74 -11.28 2.40
N THR A 129 -2.02 -11.71 1.17
CA THR A 129 -3.23 -12.49 0.88
C THR A 129 -3.08 -13.91 1.40
N ASP A 130 -4.15 -14.46 1.97
CA ASP A 130 -4.26 -15.87 2.40
C ASP A 130 -3.19 -16.31 3.42
N ASP A 131 -2.77 -15.40 4.32
CA ASP A 131 -1.78 -15.65 5.37
C ASP A 131 -2.36 -15.31 6.76
N ASP A 132 -2.28 -16.26 7.70
CA ASP A 132 -2.80 -16.09 9.07
C ASP A 132 -2.08 -14.97 9.85
N ASN A 133 -0.89 -14.56 9.43
CA ASN A 133 -0.08 -13.50 10.01
C ASN A 133 -0.28 -12.14 9.30
N ALA A 134 -1.20 -12.03 8.34
CA ALA A 134 -1.48 -10.80 7.60
C ALA A 134 -1.77 -9.61 8.53
N GLU A 135 -2.66 -9.77 9.51
CA GLU A 135 -3.04 -8.69 10.42
C GLU A 135 -1.85 -8.16 11.25
N ASN A 136 -0.92 -9.03 11.63
CA ASN A 136 0.28 -8.64 12.34
C ASN A 136 1.23 -7.84 11.44
N ILE A 137 1.42 -8.26 10.18
CA ILE A 137 2.22 -7.51 9.19
C ILE A 137 1.58 -6.14 8.89
N GLU A 138 0.28 -6.11 8.72
CA GLU A 138 -0.51 -4.88 8.55
C GLU A 138 -0.28 -3.92 9.72
N ASN A 139 -0.50 -4.39 10.95
CA ASN A 139 -0.39 -3.58 12.16
C ASN A 139 1.05 -3.10 12.39
N MET A 140 2.04 -3.96 12.14
CA MET A 140 3.46 -3.62 12.28
C MET A 140 3.87 -2.55 11.27
N THR A 141 3.53 -2.73 10.00
CA THR A 141 3.93 -1.81 8.92
C THR A 141 3.18 -0.49 9.02
N ALA A 142 1.89 -0.51 9.38
CA ALA A 142 1.11 0.69 9.62
C ALA A 142 1.74 1.56 10.72
N ARG A 143 2.19 0.95 11.83
CA ARG A 143 2.88 1.66 12.93
C ARG A 143 4.21 2.27 12.51
N ASP A 144 4.95 1.60 11.62
CA ASP A 144 6.25 2.08 11.18
C ASP A 144 6.15 3.22 10.16
N ILE A 145 5.07 3.26 9.36
CA ILE A 145 4.91 4.23 8.27
C ILE A 145 4.11 5.46 8.71
N ASN A 146 3.07 5.29 9.54
CA ASN A 146 2.06 6.32 9.77
C ASN A 146 2.13 6.91 11.19
N SER A 147 1.35 7.97 11.40
CA SER A 147 1.11 8.58 12.69
C SER A 147 -0.32 9.11 12.78
N GLY A 148 -0.73 9.54 13.97
CA GLY A 148 -1.93 10.36 14.13
C GLY A 148 -3.24 9.58 14.00
N ARG A 149 -4.24 10.26 13.42
CA ARG A 149 -5.64 9.84 13.49
C ARG A 149 -5.93 8.58 12.69
N THR A 150 -5.55 8.54 11.42
CA THR A 150 -5.90 7.40 10.56
C THR A 150 -5.15 6.13 10.99
N LEU A 151 -3.93 6.25 11.54
CA LEU A 151 -3.27 5.10 12.18
C LEU A 151 -4.10 4.56 13.36
N ASN A 152 -4.60 5.41 14.25
CA ASN A 152 -5.43 4.97 15.38
C ASN A 152 -6.70 4.27 14.88
N ALA A 153 -7.38 4.85 13.89
CA ALA A 153 -8.58 4.26 13.30
C ALA A 153 -8.31 2.88 12.67
N PHE A 154 -7.14 2.71 12.04
CA PHE A 154 -6.71 1.43 11.49
C PHE A 154 -6.42 0.40 12.58
N LEU A 155 -5.67 0.77 13.62
CA LEU A 155 -5.27 -0.15 14.69
C LEU A 155 -6.43 -0.55 15.62
N THR A 156 -7.54 0.18 15.59
CA THR A 156 -8.77 -0.17 16.34
C THR A 156 -9.87 -0.70 15.43
N ARG A 157 -9.53 -1.13 14.21
CA ARG A 157 -10.49 -1.77 13.30
C ARG A 157 -11.07 -3.04 13.94
N PRO A 158 -12.38 -3.31 13.74
CA PRO A 158 -13.04 -4.49 14.28
C PRO A 158 -12.54 -5.79 13.68
#